data_AF-A0A6H5K4E0-F1
#
_entry.id   AF-A0A6H5K4E0-F1
#
_cell.length_a   1.000
_cell.length_b   1.000
_cell.length_c   1.000
_cell.angle_alpha   90.00
_cell.angle_beta   90.00
_cell.angle_gamma   90.00
#
_symmetry.space_group_name_H-M   'P 1'
#
loop_
_entity.id
_entity.type
_entity.pdbx_description
1 polymer ?
#
loop_
_entity_poly.entity_id
_entity_poly.type
_entity_poly.pdbx_seq_one_letter_code
_entity_poly.pdbx_strand_id
1 'polypeptide(L)'
;MEAARLIDFTFMRRHKYSANEVRSLAVFPFISEEQVDKLLTEKDDYYVAARVTDRDYDFWQFWQDHKEKLPTWFAVVLDIALVQPSSAFMERVFSTVHSCLDSSQNSCLSDRIMAAALIKYNRGRDRHSLKLRYDKEELAEEKEGEAEGEEEEGDGEEEEEEEEGPGGGGASAEAGVVDVDMSEGQ
;
A
#
# COMPACT_ATOMS: atom_id res chain seq x y z
N MET A 1 -36.07 2.87 -8.22
CA MET A 1 -35.87 1.42 -8.48
C MET A 1 -37.04 0.76 -9.23
N GLU A 2 -38.03 1.51 -9.73
CA GLU A 2 -39.17 0.93 -10.46
C GLU A 2 -38.78 0.49 -11.88
N ALA A 3 -37.91 1.25 -12.55
CA ALA A 3 -37.42 0.93 -13.90
C ALA A 3 -36.62 -0.39 -13.98
N ALA A 4 -35.85 -0.75 -12.95
CA ALA A 4 -35.11 -2.01 -12.93
C ALA A 4 -36.02 -3.25 -12.86
N ARG A 5 -37.26 -3.10 -12.37
CA ARG A 5 -38.25 -4.20 -12.33
C ARG A 5 -38.71 -4.60 -13.73
N LEU A 6 -38.51 -3.76 -14.74
CA LEU A 6 -38.87 -4.04 -16.12
C LEU A 6 -38.05 -5.19 -16.72
N ILE A 7 -36.87 -5.43 -16.15
CA ILE A 7 -35.92 -6.46 -16.55
C ILE A 7 -36.29 -7.82 -15.93
N ASP A 8 -37.10 -7.84 -14.88
CA ASP A 8 -37.54 -9.09 -14.27
C ASP A 8 -38.68 -9.69 -15.08
N PHE A 9 -38.39 -10.79 -15.79
CA PHE A 9 -39.37 -11.51 -16.59
C PHE A 9 -40.54 -12.05 -15.74
N THR A 10 -40.30 -12.35 -14.45
CA THR A 10 -41.36 -12.82 -13.55
C THR A 10 -42.37 -11.71 -13.21
N PHE A 11 -41.90 -10.46 -13.20
CA PHE A 11 -42.74 -9.28 -13.05
C PHE A 11 -43.51 -9.00 -14.34
N MET A 12 -42.84 -9.06 -15.50
CA MET A 12 -43.46 -8.84 -16.81
C MET A 12 -44.61 -9.81 -17.09
N ARG A 13 -44.50 -11.06 -16.63
CA ARG A 13 -45.57 -12.06 -16.74
C ARG A 13 -46.87 -11.62 -16.07
N ARG A 14 -46.77 -10.89 -14.96
CA ARG A 14 -47.92 -10.41 -14.16
C ARG A 14 -48.45 -9.06 -14.65
N HIS A 15 -47.58 -8.21 -15.18
CA HIS A 15 -47.92 -6.85 -15.59
C HIS A 15 -47.48 -6.60 -17.03
N LYS A 16 -48.45 -6.33 -17.92
CA LYS A 16 -48.15 -5.86 -19.26
C LYS A 16 -47.73 -4.40 -19.16
N TYR A 17 -46.47 -4.11 -19.48
CA TYR A 17 -45.97 -2.74 -19.38
C TYR A 17 -46.66 -1.81 -20.37
N SER A 18 -46.80 -0.54 -20.01
CA SER A 18 -47.18 0.55 -20.92
C SER A 18 -45.95 1.12 -21.61
N ALA A 19 -46.13 1.85 -22.72
CA ALA A 19 -45.01 2.51 -23.39
C ALA A 19 -44.30 3.55 -22.48
N ASN A 20 -45.02 4.12 -21.51
CA ASN A 20 -44.48 5.09 -20.58
C ASN A 20 -43.57 4.45 -19.52
N GLU A 21 -43.87 3.22 -19.13
CA GLU A 21 -43.01 2.47 -18.19
C GLU A 21 -41.70 2.07 -18.86
N VAL A 22 -41.72 1.63 -20.12
CA VAL A 22 -40.47 1.36 -20.86
C VAL A 22 -39.63 2.64 -21.00
N ARG A 23 -40.26 3.80 -21.22
CA ARG A 23 -39.57 5.09 -21.21
C ARG A 23 -38.94 5.45 -19.87
N SER A 24 -39.41 4.89 -18.75
CA SER A 24 -38.76 5.09 -17.45
C SER A 24 -37.35 4.49 -17.38
N LEU A 25 -36.96 3.61 -18.32
CA LEU A 25 -35.58 3.15 -18.45
C LEU A 25 -34.62 4.27 -18.85
N ALA A 26 -35.11 5.37 -19.43
CA ALA A 26 -34.28 6.56 -19.70
C ALA A 26 -33.73 7.25 -18.43
N VAL A 27 -34.11 6.79 -17.22
CA VAL A 27 -33.45 7.18 -15.97
C VAL A 27 -31.97 6.74 -15.96
N PHE A 28 -31.63 5.68 -16.70
CA PHE A 28 -30.24 5.23 -16.82
C PHE A 28 -29.51 6.07 -17.87
N PRO A 29 -28.38 6.72 -17.53
CA PRO A 29 -27.69 7.66 -18.42
C PRO A 29 -27.05 7.00 -19.66
N PHE A 30 -26.98 5.67 -19.68
CA PHE A 30 -26.42 4.87 -20.78
C PHE A 30 -27.49 4.37 -21.75
N ILE A 31 -28.78 4.59 -21.49
CA ILE A 31 -29.88 4.20 -22.38
C ILE A 31 -30.27 5.40 -23.24
N SER A 32 -30.06 5.31 -24.56
CA SER A 32 -30.46 6.37 -25.50
C SER A 32 -31.93 6.30 -25.88
N GLU A 33 -32.51 7.42 -26.35
CA GLU A 33 -33.89 7.43 -26.85
C GLU A 33 -34.10 6.45 -28.02
N GLU A 34 -33.10 6.30 -28.89
CA GLU A 34 -33.13 5.31 -29.98
C GLU A 34 -33.19 3.86 -29.47
N GLN A 35 -32.52 3.56 -28.36
CA GLN A 35 -32.63 2.24 -27.71
C GLN A 35 -34.01 2.04 -27.11
N VAL A 36 -34.62 3.08 -26.53
CA VAL A 36 -35.99 3.01 -25.99
C VAL A 36 -37.00 2.68 -27.08
N ASP A 37 -36.87 3.26 -28.27
CA ASP A 37 -37.77 2.94 -29.39
C ASP A 37 -37.62 1.48 -29.84
N LYS A 38 -36.39 0.95 -29.87
CA LYS A 38 -36.12 -0.47 -30.16
C LYS A 38 -36.67 -1.41 -29.07
N LEU A 39 -36.56 -1.02 -27.81
CA LEU A 39 -37.16 -1.75 -26.69
C LEU A 39 -38.70 -1.79 -26.79
N LEU A 40 -39.32 -0.71 -27.25
CA LEU A 40 -40.77 -0.65 -27.49
C LEU A 40 -41.20 -1.57 -28.62
N THR A 41 -40.38 -1.75 -29.66
CA THR A 41 -40.66 -2.73 -30.72
C THR A 41 -40.53 -4.18 -30.25
N GLU A 42 -39.52 -4.50 -29.44
CA GLU A 42 -39.30 -5.87 -28.91
C GLU A 42 -40.21 -6.22 -27.72
N LYS A 43 -40.97 -5.25 -27.22
CA LYS A 43 -41.76 -5.38 -25.99
C LYS A 43 -42.79 -6.52 -26.03
N ASP A 44 -43.54 -6.65 -27.12
CA ASP A 44 -44.60 -7.67 -27.19
C ASP A 44 -43.99 -9.08 -27.29
N ASP A 45 -42.86 -9.24 -27.97
CA ASP A 45 -42.09 -10.49 -28.01
C ASP A 45 -41.54 -10.85 -26.63
N TYR A 46 -41.06 -9.86 -25.88
CA TYR A 46 -40.61 -10.06 -24.50
C TYR A 46 -41.75 -10.50 -23.60
N TYR A 47 -42.95 -9.93 -23.76
CA TYR A 47 -44.15 -10.35 -23.00
C TYR A 47 -44.54 -11.81 -23.28
N VAL A 48 -44.45 -12.24 -24.54
CA VAL A 48 -44.73 -13.63 -24.94
C VAL A 48 -43.70 -14.57 -24.34
N ALA A 49 -42.40 -14.24 -24.46
CA ALA A 49 -41.31 -15.03 -23.88
C ALA A 49 -41.43 -15.18 -22.36
N ALA A 50 -41.72 -14.08 -21.66
CA ALA A 50 -41.91 -14.06 -20.20
C ALA A 50 -43.13 -14.87 -19.75
N ARG A 51 -44.16 -15.05 -20.60
CA ARG A 51 -45.34 -15.87 -20.28
C ARG A 51 -45.13 -17.36 -20.42
N VAL A 52 -44.32 -17.78 -21.39
CA VAL A 52 -44.02 -19.20 -21.65
C VAL A 52 -43.02 -19.73 -20.63
N THR A 53 -42.18 -18.86 -20.08
CA THR A 53 -41.12 -19.24 -19.13
C THR A 53 -41.68 -19.52 -17.73
N ASP A 54 -41.19 -20.59 -17.11
CA ASP A 54 -41.53 -20.97 -15.73
C ASP A 54 -41.04 -19.94 -14.70
N ARG A 55 -41.71 -19.92 -13.54
CA ARG A 55 -41.39 -18.93 -12.48
C ARG A 55 -40.00 -19.12 -11.89
N ASP A 56 -39.58 -20.38 -11.79
CA ASP A 56 -38.33 -20.76 -11.12
C ASP A 56 -37.18 -20.90 -12.12
N TYR A 57 -37.36 -20.36 -13.34
CA TYR A 57 -36.32 -20.32 -14.35
C TYR A 57 -35.21 -19.36 -13.92
N ASP A 58 -33.96 -19.70 -14.21
CA ASP A 58 -32.84 -18.84 -13.86
C ASP A 58 -32.87 -17.56 -14.70
N PHE A 59 -32.65 -16.42 -14.02
CA PHE A 59 -32.71 -15.10 -14.62
C PHE A 59 -31.70 -14.96 -15.77
N TRP A 60 -30.47 -15.44 -15.56
CA TRP A 60 -29.43 -15.31 -16.57
C TRP A 60 -29.62 -16.28 -17.73
N GLN A 61 -30.06 -17.51 -17.44
CA GLN A 61 -30.42 -18.47 -18.49
C GLN A 61 -31.54 -17.93 -19.39
N PHE A 62 -32.58 -17.30 -18.82
CA PHE A 62 -33.67 -16.71 -19.61
C PHE A 62 -33.14 -15.73 -20.67
N TRP A 63 -32.28 -14.82 -20.23
CA TRP A 63 -31.69 -13.80 -21.10
C TRP A 63 -30.72 -14.38 -22.14
N GLN A 64 -29.99 -15.44 -21.81
CA GLN A 64 -29.13 -16.14 -22.77
C GLN A 64 -29.95 -16.83 -23.86
N ASP A 65 -31.01 -17.56 -23.49
CA ASP A 65 -31.85 -18.31 -24.42
C ASP A 65 -32.66 -17.41 -25.36
N HIS A 66 -32.99 -16.20 -24.90
CA HIS A 66 -33.77 -15.23 -25.67
C HIS A 66 -32.93 -14.13 -26.33
N LYS A 67 -31.60 -14.20 -26.26
CA LYS A 67 -30.69 -13.19 -26.82
C LYS A 67 -30.94 -12.89 -28.30
N GLU A 68 -31.24 -13.92 -29.10
CA GLU A 68 -31.49 -13.76 -30.55
C GLU A 68 -32.83 -13.08 -30.84
N LYS A 69 -33.83 -13.31 -29.99
CA LYS A 69 -35.18 -12.74 -30.14
C LYS A 69 -35.32 -11.36 -29.52
N LEU A 70 -34.57 -11.11 -28.45
CA LEU A 70 -34.62 -9.89 -27.65
C LEU A 70 -33.22 -9.27 -27.51
N PRO A 71 -32.56 -8.91 -28.63
CA PRO A 71 -31.18 -8.45 -28.59
C PRO A 71 -31.04 -7.10 -27.89
N THR A 72 -32.01 -6.19 -28.03
CA THR A 72 -31.95 -4.86 -27.41
C THR A 72 -32.19 -4.97 -25.92
N TRP A 73 -33.18 -5.75 -25.49
CA TRP A 73 -33.40 -6.02 -24.07
C TRP A 73 -32.19 -6.69 -23.43
N PHE A 74 -31.61 -7.69 -24.08
CA PHE A 74 -30.42 -8.39 -23.57
C PHE A 74 -29.25 -7.44 -23.34
N ALA A 75 -28.96 -6.54 -24.30
CA ALA A 75 -27.91 -5.54 -24.15
C ALA A 75 -28.16 -4.62 -22.94
N VAL A 76 -29.40 -4.13 -22.80
CA VAL A 76 -29.79 -3.27 -21.68
C VAL A 76 -29.70 -4.00 -20.34
N VAL A 77 -30.04 -5.28 -20.28
CA VAL A 77 -29.89 -6.11 -19.08
C VAL A 77 -28.43 -6.19 -18.67
N LEU A 78 -27.52 -6.40 -19.62
CA LEU A 78 -26.09 -6.44 -19.35
C LEU A 78 -25.59 -5.11 -18.80
N ASP A 79 -25.98 -4.01 -19.43
CA ASP A 79 -25.56 -2.67 -18.99
C ASP A 79 -26.09 -2.35 -17.58
N ILE A 80 -27.34 -2.69 -17.29
CA ILE A 80 -27.94 -2.46 -15.97
C ILE A 80 -27.32 -3.38 -14.91
N ALA A 81 -26.96 -4.62 -15.25
CA ALA A 81 -26.29 -5.52 -14.32
C ALA A 81 -24.87 -5.07 -13.94
N LEU A 82 -24.22 -4.27 -14.79
CA LEU A 82 -22.94 -3.62 -14.47
C LEU A 82 -23.12 -2.43 -13.50
N VAL A 83 -24.33 -1.90 -13.35
CA VAL A 83 -24.61 -0.85 -12.37
C VAL A 83 -24.64 -1.47 -10.99
N GLN A 84 -23.56 -1.27 -10.24
CA GLN A 84 -23.45 -1.74 -8.86
C GLN A 84 -24.59 -1.14 -8.01
N PRO A 85 -25.49 -1.96 -7.44
CA PRO A 85 -26.66 -1.45 -6.72
C PRO A 85 -26.32 -0.85 -5.35
N SER A 86 -25.13 -1.10 -4.80
CA SER A 86 -24.71 -0.59 -3.50
C SER A 86 -23.19 -0.42 -3.41
N SER A 87 -22.72 0.73 -2.91
CA SER A 87 -21.31 0.97 -2.56
C SER A 87 -20.78 -0.01 -1.50
N ALA A 88 -21.67 -0.66 -0.74
CA ALA A 88 -21.29 -1.53 0.39
C ALA A 88 -20.38 -2.70 -0.01
N PHE A 89 -20.48 -3.21 -1.25
CA PHE A 89 -19.54 -4.22 -1.74
C PHE A 89 -18.12 -3.65 -1.85
N MET A 90 -17.99 -2.46 -2.45
CA MET A 90 -16.72 -1.75 -2.54
C MET A 90 -16.21 -1.37 -1.15
N GLU A 91 -17.08 -0.94 -0.23
CA GLU A 91 -16.70 -0.65 1.15
C GLU A 91 -16.12 -1.88 1.85
N ARG A 92 -16.72 -3.06 1.68
CA ARG A 92 -16.17 -4.31 2.24
C ARG A 92 -14.79 -4.65 1.66
N VAL A 93 -14.62 -4.46 0.35
CA VAL A 93 -13.32 -4.64 -0.31
C VAL A 93 -12.30 -3.63 0.24
N PHE A 94 -12.67 -2.36 0.35
CA PHE A 94 -11.81 -1.32 0.90
C PHE A 94 -11.46 -1.57 2.36
N SER A 95 -12.40 -1.99 3.21
CA SER A 95 -12.11 -2.35 4.60
C SER A 95 -11.15 -3.53 4.70
N THR A 96 -11.30 -4.52 3.81
CA THR A 96 -10.39 -5.67 3.77
C THR A 96 -8.99 -5.24 3.35
N VAL A 97 -8.87 -4.44 2.29
CA VAL A 97 -7.59 -3.91 1.81
C VAL A 97 -6.93 -3.01 2.85
N HIS A 98 -7.69 -2.12 3.48
CA HIS A 98 -7.22 -1.25 4.57
C HIS A 98 -6.68 -2.07 5.73
N SER A 99 -7.43 -3.09 6.18
CA SER A 99 -6.98 -4.00 7.23
C SER A 99 -5.70 -4.77 6.86
N CYS A 100 -5.51 -5.13 5.60
CA CYS A 100 -4.31 -5.86 5.16
C CYS A 100 -3.08 -4.95 5.03
N LEU A 101 -3.25 -3.67 4.69
CA LEU A 101 -2.16 -2.74 4.42
C LEU A 101 -1.76 -1.90 5.63
N ASP A 102 -2.66 -1.66 6.58
CA ASP A 102 -2.42 -0.83 7.76
C ASP A 102 -1.22 -1.29 8.59
N SER A 103 -1.07 -2.61 8.78
CA SER A 103 0.00 -3.17 9.61
C SER A 103 1.38 -2.91 8.99
N SER A 104 1.52 -3.10 7.69
CA SER A 104 2.77 -2.86 6.94
C SER A 104 3.07 -1.38 6.79
N GLN A 105 2.04 -0.53 6.59
CA GLN A 105 2.23 0.92 6.51
C GLN A 105 2.68 1.50 7.86
N ASN A 106 2.09 1.05 8.96
CA ASN A 106 2.49 1.48 10.30
C ASN A 106 3.91 1.01 10.67
N SER A 107 4.29 -0.22 10.32
CA SER A 107 5.65 -0.70 10.56
C SER A 107 6.68 0.10 9.75
N CYS A 108 6.43 0.30 8.46
CA CYS A 108 7.30 1.09 7.59
C CYS A 108 7.43 2.55 8.06
N LEU A 109 6.33 3.14 8.53
CA LEU A 109 6.33 4.50 9.07
C LEU A 109 7.17 4.59 10.35
N SER A 110 7.03 3.62 11.26
CA SER A 110 7.86 3.51 12.46
C SER A 110 9.36 3.40 12.12
N ASP A 111 9.70 2.51 11.19
CA ASP A 111 11.09 2.29 10.76
C ASP A 111 11.69 3.55 10.12
N ARG A 112 10.91 4.29 9.32
CA ARG A 112 11.35 5.56 8.74
C ARG A 112 11.60 6.63 9.80
N ILE A 113 10.76 6.72 10.83
CA ILE A 113 10.97 7.65 11.95
C ILE A 113 12.25 7.30 12.69
N MET A 114 12.45 6.01 13.01
CA MET A 114 13.66 5.55 13.69
C MET A 114 14.92 5.80 12.86
N ALA A 115 14.90 5.48 11.57
CA ALA A 115 16.01 5.75 10.66
C ALA A 115 16.33 7.26 10.58
N ALA A 116 15.31 8.11 10.48
CA ALA A 116 15.49 9.56 10.48
C ALA A 116 16.09 10.08 11.80
N ALA A 117 15.63 9.55 12.94
CA ALA A 117 16.16 9.88 14.26
C ALA A 117 17.65 9.47 14.39
N LEU A 118 17.99 8.25 13.97
CA LEU A 118 19.36 7.73 13.94
C LEU A 118 20.27 8.58 13.04
N ILE A 119 19.84 8.94 11.84
CA ILE A 119 20.60 9.81 10.93
C ILE A 119 20.86 11.18 11.57
N LYS A 120 19.85 11.77 12.22
CA LYS A 120 19.99 13.07 12.89
C LYS A 120 20.94 12.98 14.08
N TYR A 121 20.81 11.93 14.89
CA TYR A 121 21.70 11.66 16.02
C TYR A 121 23.15 11.48 15.56
N ASN A 122 23.40 10.64 14.55
CA ASN A 122 24.72 10.39 14.01
C ASN A 122 25.34 11.67 13.43
N ARG A 123 24.59 12.46 12.65
CA ARG A 123 25.04 13.77 12.14
C ARG A 123 25.36 14.78 13.24
N GLY A 124 24.72 14.68 14.41
CA GLY A 124 25.00 15.54 15.57
C GLY A 124 26.25 15.10 16.31
N ARG A 125 26.38 13.78 16.55
CA ARG A 125 27.55 13.16 17.17
C ARG A 125 28.81 13.37 16.34
N ASP A 126 28.73 13.19 15.02
CA ASP A 126 29.88 13.37 14.12
C ASP A 126 30.34 14.83 14.13
N ARG A 127 29.40 15.80 14.14
CA ARG A 127 29.70 17.23 14.32
C ARG A 127 30.34 17.54 15.66
N HIS A 128 29.84 16.95 16.74
CA HIS A 128 30.42 17.11 18.07
C HIS A 128 31.82 16.52 18.16
N SER A 129 32.04 15.35 17.55
CA SER A 129 33.35 14.68 17.51
C SER A 129 34.38 15.45 16.68
N LEU A 130 33.97 16.08 15.57
CA LEU A 130 34.81 16.98 14.79
C LEU A 130 35.18 18.22 15.59
N LYS A 131 34.19 18.85 16.25
CA LYS A 131 34.43 20.03 17.09
C LYS A 131 35.42 19.75 18.22
N LEU A 132 35.28 18.62 18.91
CA LEU A 132 36.24 18.17 19.93
C LEU A 132 37.64 17.85 19.40
N ARG A 133 37.78 17.53 18.11
CA ARG A 133 39.09 17.35 17.48
C ARG A 133 39.72 18.69 17.17
N TYR A 134 38.96 19.61 16.56
CA TYR A 134 39.41 20.98 16.31
C TYR A 134 39.79 21.70 17.61
N ASP A 135 38.93 21.66 18.64
CA ASP A 135 39.19 22.28 19.94
C ASP A 135 40.43 21.66 20.64
N LYS A 136 40.76 20.39 20.35
CA LYS A 136 41.97 19.73 20.88
C LYS A 136 43.24 20.07 20.11
N GLU A 137 43.14 20.22 18.79
CA GLU A 137 44.26 20.63 17.93
C GLU A 137 44.65 22.08 18.24
N GLU A 138 43.68 22.98 18.42
CA GLU A 138 43.90 24.38 18.83
C GLU A 138 44.60 24.47 20.21
N LEU A 139 44.15 23.68 21.19
CA LEU A 139 44.81 23.57 22.50
C LEU A 139 46.20 22.93 22.46
N ALA A 140 46.54 22.18 21.41
CA ALA A 140 47.87 21.60 21.22
C ALA A 140 48.82 22.62 20.59
N GLU A 141 48.35 23.38 19.60
CA GLU A 141 49.10 24.48 18.99
C GLU A 141 49.38 25.62 19.99
N GLU A 142 48.44 25.94 20.88
CA GLU A 142 48.66 26.90 21.97
C GLU A 142 49.72 26.44 22.96
N LYS A 143 49.78 25.14 23.27
CA LYS A 143 50.80 24.56 24.17
C LYS A 143 52.18 24.45 23.54
N GLU A 144 52.26 24.19 22.24
CA GLU A 144 53.53 24.23 21.50
C GLU A 144 54.06 25.67 21.40
N GLY A 145 53.18 26.66 21.20
CA GLY A 145 53.56 28.09 21.20
C GLY A 145 53.97 28.63 22.57
N GLU A 146 53.42 28.11 23.68
CA GLU A 146 53.89 28.43 25.04
C GLU A 146 55.21 27.74 25.40
N ALA A 147 55.47 26.53 24.86
CA ALA A 147 56.75 25.83 25.06
C ALA A 147 57.92 26.48 24.29
N GLU A 148 57.66 27.12 23.14
CA GLU A 148 58.66 27.91 22.40
C GLU A 148 58.95 29.30 23.02
N GLY A 149 58.21 29.70 24.05
CA GLY A 149 58.37 30.99 24.75
C GLY A 149 59.28 30.97 25.99
N GLU A 150 59.71 29.79 26.44
CA GLU A 150 60.56 29.62 27.64
C GLU A 150 61.83 28.82 27.33
N GLU A 151 62.59 29.19 26.30
CA GLU A 151 64.00 28.73 26.16
C GLU A 151 64.91 29.88 25.71
N GLU A 152 65.23 30.81 26.62
CA GLU A 152 66.57 31.43 26.65
C GLU A 152 66.83 32.05 28.04
N GLU A 153 67.44 31.28 28.94
CA GLU A 153 68.55 31.68 29.82
C GLU A 153 68.90 30.50 30.73
N GLY A 154 70.08 29.91 30.55
CA GLY A 154 70.59 28.93 31.51
C GLY A 154 71.70 28.05 30.99
N ASP A 155 72.91 28.55 31.13
CA ASP A 155 74.20 27.89 30.93
C ASP A 155 74.26 26.48 31.54
N GLY A 156 75.03 25.61 30.88
CA GLY A 156 75.07 24.19 31.19
C GLY A 156 75.85 23.85 32.46
N GLU A 157 75.68 22.61 32.91
CA GLU A 157 76.79 21.70 33.22
C GLU A 157 76.26 20.27 33.35
N GLU A 158 77.13 19.36 32.94
CA GLU A 158 76.98 17.91 32.82
C GLU A 158 76.79 17.24 34.19
N GLU A 159 76.14 16.07 34.24
CA GLU A 159 76.81 14.81 34.59
C GLU A 159 75.81 13.63 34.66
N GLU A 160 76.42 12.48 34.42
CA GLU A 160 75.90 11.14 34.18
C GLU A 160 75.19 10.54 35.41
N GLU A 161 74.29 9.57 35.20
CA GLU A 161 74.59 8.18 35.54
C GLU A 161 73.38 7.26 35.31
N GLU A 162 73.74 6.04 34.97
CA GLU A 162 72.97 4.87 34.61
C GLU A 162 72.03 4.40 35.76
N GLU A 163 70.95 3.70 35.44
CA GLU A 163 70.90 2.28 35.77
C GLU A 163 69.70 1.56 35.14
N GLU A 164 70.00 0.32 34.78
CA GLU A 164 69.19 -0.71 34.17
C GLU A 164 67.97 -1.08 35.04
N GLY A 165 66.86 -1.46 34.41
CA GLY A 165 66.53 -2.89 34.48
C GLY A 165 65.02 -3.18 34.46
N PRO A 166 64.64 -4.44 34.21
CA PRO A 166 63.63 -4.75 33.21
C PRO A 166 62.40 -5.52 33.75
N GLY A 167 61.42 -5.72 32.88
CA GLY A 167 60.40 -6.78 33.01
C GLY A 167 58.98 -6.22 33.07
N GLY A 168 57.99 -6.77 32.38
CA GLY A 168 57.93 -8.00 31.61
C GLY A 168 56.46 -8.30 31.27
N GLY A 169 56.26 -9.21 30.31
CA GLY A 169 54.96 -9.79 29.91
C GLY A 169 54.22 -8.94 28.87
N GLY A 170 54.04 -9.35 27.61
CA GLY A 170 53.71 -10.70 27.13
C GLY A 170 52.28 -11.06 27.56
N ALA A 171 51.32 -11.42 26.71
CA ALA A 171 51.34 -11.79 25.30
C ALA A 171 49.91 -11.73 24.70
N SER A 172 49.89 -11.63 23.36
CA SER A 172 49.02 -12.31 22.37
C SER A 172 47.75 -13.04 22.85
N ALA A 173 46.61 -12.70 22.26
CA ALA A 173 45.87 -13.52 21.28
C ALA A 173 44.96 -14.57 21.97
N GLU A 174 43.92 -15.18 21.41
CA GLU A 174 43.52 -15.40 20.04
C GLU A 174 42.02 -15.79 20.01
N ALA A 175 41.53 -15.96 18.79
CA ALA A 175 40.20 -16.37 18.37
C ALA A 175 39.58 -17.57 19.09
N GLY A 176 38.24 -17.58 19.13
CA GLY A 176 37.43 -18.74 19.49
C GLY A 176 36.10 -18.71 18.76
N VAL A 177 36.12 -19.10 17.49
CA VAL A 177 34.95 -19.50 16.71
C VAL A 177 34.40 -20.78 17.33
N VAL A 178 33.09 -20.82 17.60
CA VAL A 178 32.38 -22.08 17.79
C VAL A 178 31.10 -22.03 16.97
N ASP A 179 31.19 -22.63 15.79
CA ASP A 179 30.08 -23.25 15.07
C ASP A 179 29.39 -24.28 15.97
N VAL A 180 28.08 -24.16 16.12
CA VAL A 180 27.21 -25.31 16.43
C VAL A 180 26.00 -25.22 15.51
N ASP A 181 26.17 -25.85 14.35
CA ASP A 181 25.10 -26.56 13.65
C ASP A 181 24.54 -27.65 14.57
N MET A 182 23.22 -27.78 14.66
CA MET A 182 22.50 -29.06 14.62
C MET A 182 20.99 -28.81 14.46
N SER A 183 20.53 -28.98 13.22
CA SER A 183 19.47 -29.92 12.80
C SER A 183 18.19 -30.08 13.66
N GLU A 184 17.07 -29.84 12.95
CA GLU A 184 15.88 -30.69 12.84
C GLU A 184 15.14 -31.18 14.11
N GLY A 185 13.90 -30.73 14.23
CA GLY A 185 12.88 -31.36 15.05
C GLY A 185 11.49 -30.96 14.56
N GLN A 186 10.76 -31.96 14.07
CA GLN A 186 9.40 -31.99 13.49
C GLN A 186 8.36 -30.99 14.02
#